data_AF-A0A415ZIE1-F1
#
_entry.id   AF-A0A415ZIE1-F1
#
_cell.length_a   1.000
_cell.length_b   1.000
_cell.length_c   1.000
_cell.angle_alpha   90.00
_cell.angle_beta   90.00
_cell.angle_gamma   90.00
#
_symmetry.space_group_name_H-M   'P 1'
#
loop_
_entity.id
_entity.type
_entity.pdbx_description
1 polymer ?
#
loop_
_entity_poly.entity_id
_entity_poly.type
_entity_poly.pdbx_seq_one_letter_code
_entity_poly.pdbx_strand_id
1 'polypeptide(L)'
;MLKKRLKMTAVLSAALMMSVMAAVPAFAAGWQKNNTGWWYGTNADNSTWYANGWQWVDGNGDGVAECYYFDGNGYIATNGTTPDGYQVNSDGQWIQNGVVQTKSTVTTANTSRPSSKEIVAYLYRGDLQDSSKMSLDELCNVLVDSSKPEWNNGVTNLKMIDAVGSRWTRTHGGWYFLAYDNVDVEAIALNDEGYLLADTTTPDGYYVNKHGVLEIGGREVAHSEECLYVATSINVPDKNHVDPNQYRYQDIGIGHSWGMTSYSFGNLVYNHFHGYDKEKGGLDSRIDSWNDFGVCVLFK
;
A
#
# COMPACT_ATOMS: atom_id res chain seq x y z
N MET A 1 22.10 76.88 -44.90
CA MET A 1 23.30 76.39 -44.19
C MET A 1 22.97 75.07 -43.51
N LEU A 2 23.89 74.09 -43.65
CA LEU A 2 24.10 72.85 -42.86
C LEU A 2 22.95 71.80 -42.78
N LYS A 3 23.14 70.60 -43.37
CA LYS A 3 23.70 69.34 -42.79
C LYS A 3 22.68 68.68 -41.83
N LYS A 4 22.45 67.36 -41.73
CA LYS A 4 23.04 66.12 -42.27
C LYS A 4 22.05 64.99 -41.88
N ARG A 5 22.12 63.86 -42.58
CA ARG A 5 21.43 62.59 -42.27
C ARG A 5 21.81 62.04 -40.88
N LEU A 6 20.91 61.33 -40.19
CA LEU A 6 21.28 60.12 -39.44
C LEU A 6 20.08 59.18 -39.21
N LYS A 7 20.38 57.88 -39.26
CA LYS A 7 19.52 56.70 -39.21
C LYS A 7 19.17 56.33 -37.76
N MET A 8 18.02 55.68 -37.50
CA MET A 8 17.93 54.39 -36.78
C MET A 8 16.46 54.02 -36.43
N THR A 9 16.04 52.88 -36.98
CA THR A 9 15.25 51.80 -36.38
C THR A 9 14.24 52.11 -35.27
N ALA A 10 12.96 51.80 -35.54
CA ALA A 10 12.07 51.18 -34.57
C ALA A 10 11.07 50.27 -35.31
N VAL A 11 10.93 49.07 -34.77
CA VAL A 11 10.12 47.91 -35.20
C VAL A 11 8.62 48.17 -34.96
N LEU A 12 7.77 47.30 -35.55
CA LEU A 12 6.31 47.08 -35.39
C LEU A 12 5.57 47.54 -36.67
N SER A 13 4.82 46.72 -37.43
CA SER A 13 3.94 45.62 -37.04
C SER A 13 3.49 44.79 -38.25
N ALA A 14 2.99 43.59 -37.94
CA ALA A 14 1.89 42.87 -38.59
C ALA A 14 2.13 42.17 -39.95
N ALA A 15 2.34 40.85 -39.86
CA ALA A 15 1.82 39.91 -40.86
C ALA A 15 1.02 38.81 -40.14
N LEU A 16 -0.29 38.87 -40.32
CA LEU A 16 -1.29 37.89 -39.92
C LEU A 16 -1.21 36.70 -40.88
N MET A 17 -0.98 35.46 -40.41
CA MET A 17 -1.40 34.25 -41.15
C MET A 17 -1.70 33.08 -40.21
N MET A 18 -3.00 32.76 -40.14
CA MET A 18 -3.64 31.44 -40.01
C MET A 18 -2.85 30.29 -39.37
N SER A 19 -3.28 29.87 -38.18
CA SER A 19 -3.36 28.45 -37.86
C SER A 19 -4.71 28.15 -37.22
N VAL A 20 -5.61 27.55 -38.00
CA VAL A 20 -6.70 26.76 -37.42
C VAL A 20 -6.01 25.60 -36.73
N MET A 21 -5.84 25.69 -35.42
CA MET A 21 -5.58 24.51 -34.61
C MET A 21 -6.84 23.66 -34.67
N ALA A 22 -6.91 22.77 -35.67
CA ALA A 22 -7.80 21.64 -35.57
C ALA A 22 -7.37 20.91 -34.29
N ALA A 23 -8.21 20.96 -33.26
CA ALA A 23 -8.07 20.09 -32.11
C ALA A 23 -8.20 18.66 -32.65
N VAL A 24 -7.07 18.01 -32.91
CA VAL A 24 -7.05 16.57 -33.17
C VAL A 24 -7.57 15.95 -31.87
N PRO A 25 -8.67 15.19 -31.88
CA PRO A 25 -9.02 14.40 -30.72
C PRO A 25 -7.86 13.41 -30.52
N ALA A 26 -7.10 13.58 -29.45
CA ALA A 26 -6.16 12.56 -29.01
C ALA A 26 -6.99 11.38 -28.49
N PHE A 27 -7.30 10.41 -29.35
CA PHE A 27 -7.90 9.16 -28.90
C PHE A 27 -6.83 8.37 -28.15
N ALA A 28 -7.03 8.16 -26.86
CA ALA A 28 -6.11 7.43 -26.00
C ALA A 28 -6.28 5.91 -26.18
N ALA A 29 -5.18 5.17 -25.95
CA ALA A 29 -5.18 3.73 -25.69
C ALA A 29 -6.27 3.35 -24.65
N GLY A 30 -6.84 2.15 -24.71
CA GLY A 30 -7.91 1.77 -23.79
C GLY A 30 -8.59 0.43 -24.05
N TRP A 31 -9.52 0.09 -23.15
CA TRP A 31 -10.33 -1.12 -23.21
C TRP A 31 -11.27 -1.14 -24.40
N GLN A 32 -11.29 -2.28 -25.10
CA GLN A 32 -12.14 -2.57 -26.24
C GLN A 32 -12.90 -3.88 -26.03
N LYS A 33 -14.12 -3.97 -26.59
CA LYS A 33 -14.97 -5.18 -26.49
C LYS A 33 -15.54 -5.57 -27.84
N ASN A 34 -15.51 -6.86 -28.15
CA ASN A 34 -16.24 -7.43 -29.28
C ASN A 34 -16.91 -8.76 -28.88
N ASN A 35 -17.39 -9.53 -29.85
CA ASN A 35 -18.07 -10.81 -29.62
C ASN A 35 -17.14 -11.93 -29.10
N THR A 36 -15.83 -11.79 -29.30
CA THR A 36 -14.82 -12.75 -28.82
C THR A 36 -14.46 -12.48 -27.37
N GLY A 37 -14.29 -11.20 -26.99
CA GLY A 37 -13.95 -10.84 -25.62
C GLY A 37 -13.50 -9.39 -25.48
N TRP A 38 -12.92 -9.11 -24.31
CA TRP A 38 -12.25 -7.85 -24.00
C TRP A 38 -10.77 -7.90 -24.39
N TRP A 39 -10.25 -6.78 -24.86
CA TRP A 39 -8.83 -6.58 -25.18
C TRP A 39 -8.45 -5.12 -24.93
N TYR A 40 -7.15 -4.83 -24.94
CA TYR A 40 -6.64 -3.50 -24.64
C TYR A 40 -5.80 -2.96 -25.80
N GLY A 41 -6.31 -1.91 -26.45
CA GLY A 41 -5.60 -1.21 -27.52
C GLY A 41 -4.53 -0.30 -26.94
N THR A 42 -3.32 -0.34 -27.49
CA THR A 42 -2.16 0.43 -26.99
C THR A 42 -1.89 1.69 -27.80
N ASN A 43 -2.69 1.97 -28.82
CA ASN A 43 -2.62 3.14 -29.68
C ASN A 43 -4.01 3.65 -30.07
N ALA A 44 -4.05 4.87 -30.60
CA ALA A 44 -5.28 5.62 -30.87
C ALA A 44 -6.24 4.95 -31.86
N ASP A 45 -5.71 4.19 -32.82
CA ASP A 45 -6.49 3.50 -33.85
C ASP A 45 -6.76 2.03 -33.50
N ASN A 46 -6.33 1.59 -32.32
CA ASN A 46 -6.43 0.22 -31.85
C ASN A 46 -5.81 -0.82 -32.83
N SER A 47 -4.82 -0.41 -33.63
CA SER A 47 -4.07 -1.31 -34.52
C SER A 47 -2.98 -2.09 -33.81
N THR A 48 -2.64 -1.70 -32.58
CA THR A 48 -1.75 -2.45 -31.68
C THR A 48 -2.44 -2.74 -30.36
N TRP A 49 -2.14 -3.89 -29.77
CA TRP A 49 -2.77 -4.36 -28.52
C TRP A 49 -1.80 -5.17 -27.67
N TYR A 50 -2.15 -5.33 -26.40
CA TYR A 50 -1.47 -6.27 -25.51
C TYR A 50 -1.82 -7.72 -25.87
N ALA A 51 -0.81 -8.59 -25.90
CA ALA A 51 -0.94 -10.01 -26.19
C ALA A 51 0.20 -10.81 -25.54
N ASN A 52 0.02 -12.13 -25.45
CA ASN A 52 1.04 -13.09 -25.02
C ASN A 52 1.56 -12.90 -23.58
N GLY A 53 0.64 -12.78 -22.62
CA GLY A 53 0.97 -12.83 -21.20
C GLY A 53 0.36 -11.73 -20.36
N TRP A 54 0.91 -11.56 -19.16
CA TRP A 54 0.42 -10.64 -18.15
C TRP A 54 0.79 -9.19 -18.45
N GLN A 55 -0.18 -8.29 -18.29
CA GLN A 55 0.04 -6.85 -18.37
C GLN A 55 -0.66 -6.14 -17.22
N TRP A 56 0.00 -5.11 -16.70
CA TRP A 56 -0.57 -4.18 -15.74
C TRP A 56 -1.27 -3.05 -16.51
N VAL A 57 -2.58 -2.91 -16.30
CA VAL A 57 -3.43 -1.96 -17.01
C VAL A 57 -4.16 -1.08 -16.02
N ASP A 58 -3.83 0.21 -16.03
CA ASP A 58 -4.60 1.28 -15.35
C ASP A 58 -5.67 1.78 -16.32
N GLY A 59 -6.75 1.00 -16.41
CA GLY A 59 -7.78 1.20 -17.43
C GLY A 59 -8.78 2.29 -17.10
N ASN A 60 -8.88 2.68 -15.83
CA ASN A 60 -9.75 3.75 -15.35
C ASN A 60 -8.99 5.07 -15.15
N GLY A 61 -7.65 5.06 -15.24
CA GLY A 61 -6.79 6.23 -15.10
C GLY A 61 -6.73 6.75 -13.66
N ASP A 62 -6.99 5.91 -12.66
CA ASP A 62 -6.94 6.29 -11.25
C ASP A 62 -5.53 6.20 -10.65
N GLY A 63 -4.55 5.74 -11.44
CA GLY A 63 -3.18 5.58 -11.01
C GLY A 63 -2.87 4.20 -10.41
N VAL A 64 -3.82 3.27 -10.43
CA VAL A 64 -3.69 1.91 -9.97
C VAL A 64 -3.99 0.98 -11.15
N ALA A 65 -3.00 0.19 -11.57
CA ALA A 65 -3.20 -0.87 -12.55
C ALA A 65 -3.60 -2.16 -11.88
N GLU A 66 -4.53 -2.89 -12.49
CA GLU A 66 -4.70 -4.32 -12.21
C GLU A 66 -3.94 -5.17 -13.23
N CYS A 67 -3.65 -6.41 -12.86
CA CYS A 67 -2.95 -7.34 -13.73
C CYS A 67 -3.94 -8.22 -14.50
N TYR A 68 -3.79 -8.28 -15.83
CA TYR A 68 -4.65 -9.06 -16.72
C TYR A 68 -3.81 -9.99 -17.60
N TYR A 69 -4.27 -11.21 -17.82
CA TYR A 69 -3.62 -12.16 -18.73
C TYR A 69 -4.19 -12.05 -20.13
N PHE A 70 -3.36 -11.69 -21.11
CA PHE A 70 -3.72 -11.62 -22.52
C PHE A 70 -3.28 -12.89 -23.25
N ASP A 71 -4.21 -13.53 -23.96
CA ASP A 71 -3.92 -14.68 -24.80
C ASP A 71 -3.07 -14.30 -26.03
N GLY A 72 -2.74 -15.29 -26.88
CA GLY A 72 -1.94 -15.06 -28.08
C GLY A 72 -2.61 -14.17 -29.13
N ASN A 73 -3.94 -14.01 -29.06
CA ASN A 73 -4.71 -13.14 -29.93
C ASN A 73 -4.99 -11.76 -29.32
N GLY A 74 -4.63 -11.54 -28.05
CA GLY A 74 -4.81 -10.30 -27.32
C GLY A 74 -6.11 -10.18 -26.51
N TYR A 75 -6.85 -11.28 -26.32
CA TYR A 75 -8.05 -11.27 -25.47
C TYR A 75 -7.70 -11.65 -24.04
N ILE A 76 -8.38 -11.02 -23.07
CA ILE A 76 -8.17 -11.34 -21.66
C ILE A 76 -8.86 -12.62 -21.24
N ALA A 77 -8.23 -13.38 -20.34
CA ALA A 77 -8.91 -14.43 -19.59
C ALA A 77 -9.87 -13.80 -18.56
N THR A 78 -11.06 -14.37 -18.38
CA THR A 78 -12.04 -13.95 -17.36
C THR A 78 -12.63 -15.16 -16.64
N ASN A 79 -12.97 -14.97 -15.37
CA ASN A 79 -13.66 -15.94 -14.51
C ASN A 79 -13.10 -17.37 -14.59
N GLY A 80 -11.82 -17.54 -14.31
CA GLY A 80 -11.20 -18.85 -14.46
C GLY A 80 -9.71 -18.89 -14.18
N THR A 81 -9.08 -19.94 -14.70
CA THR A 81 -7.65 -20.20 -14.54
C THR A 81 -6.91 -19.89 -15.85
N THR A 82 -5.85 -19.11 -15.77
CA THR A 82 -4.95 -18.84 -16.90
C THR A 82 -4.11 -20.09 -17.25
N PRO A 83 -3.54 -20.19 -18.47
CA PRO A 83 -2.75 -21.36 -18.89
C PRO A 83 -1.55 -21.68 -18.01
N ASP A 84 -1.01 -20.67 -17.31
CA ASP A 84 0.08 -20.76 -16.35
C ASP A 84 -0.38 -21.00 -14.89
N GLY A 85 -1.68 -21.19 -14.66
CA GLY A 85 -2.23 -21.71 -13.40
C GLY A 85 -2.72 -20.67 -12.40
N TYR A 86 -2.74 -19.38 -12.74
CA TYR A 86 -3.25 -18.32 -11.85
C TYR A 86 -4.76 -18.11 -12.03
N GLN A 87 -5.41 -17.61 -10.98
CA GLN A 87 -6.85 -17.33 -11.00
C GLN A 87 -7.11 -15.89 -11.46
N VAL A 88 -8.19 -15.67 -12.22
CA VAL A 88 -8.72 -14.35 -12.57
C VAL A 88 -10.20 -14.24 -12.21
N ASN A 89 -10.63 -13.06 -11.75
CA ASN A 89 -12.04 -12.83 -11.39
C ASN A 89 -12.93 -12.61 -12.62
N SER A 90 -14.22 -12.28 -12.40
CA SER A 90 -15.20 -12.02 -13.47
C SER A 90 -14.80 -10.89 -14.42
N ASP A 91 -14.02 -9.93 -13.93
CA ASP A 91 -13.53 -8.78 -14.70
C ASP A 91 -12.18 -9.06 -15.36
N GLY A 92 -11.61 -10.26 -15.16
CA GLY A 92 -10.34 -10.70 -15.74
C GLY A 92 -9.10 -10.28 -14.96
N GLN A 93 -9.29 -9.68 -13.80
CA GLN A 93 -8.20 -9.23 -12.94
C GLN A 93 -7.58 -10.43 -12.22
N TRP A 94 -6.25 -10.48 -12.18
CA TRP A 94 -5.51 -11.48 -11.42
C TRP A 94 -5.93 -11.44 -9.95
N ILE A 95 -6.28 -12.61 -9.43
CA ILE A 95 -6.57 -12.78 -8.01
C ILE A 95 -5.60 -13.76 -7.36
N GLN A 96 -5.18 -13.43 -6.15
CA GLN A 96 -4.48 -14.33 -5.25
C GLN A 96 -5.25 -14.39 -3.93
N ASN A 97 -5.63 -15.60 -3.51
CA ASN A 97 -6.44 -15.82 -2.31
C ASN A 97 -7.75 -15.00 -2.26
N GLY A 98 -8.35 -14.73 -3.42
CA GLY A 98 -9.60 -13.95 -3.53
C GLY A 98 -9.42 -12.44 -3.59
N VAL A 99 -8.17 -11.93 -3.55
CA VAL A 99 -7.87 -10.50 -3.61
C VAL A 99 -7.26 -10.12 -4.96
N VAL A 100 -7.76 -9.03 -5.56
CA VAL A 100 -7.26 -8.48 -6.82
C VAL A 100 -5.85 -7.93 -6.64
N GLN A 101 -4.95 -8.31 -7.55
CA GLN A 101 -3.57 -7.84 -7.55
C GLN A 101 -3.48 -6.51 -8.29
N THR A 102 -2.97 -5.49 -7.59
CA THR A 102 -2.85 -4.12 -8.10
C THR A 102 -1.42 -3.59 -8.02
N LYS A 103 -1.09 -2.62 -8.87
CA LYS A 103 0.20 -1.93 -8.91
C LYS A 103 -0.01 -0.47 -9.27
N SER A 104 0.52 0.45 -8.46
CA SER A 104 0.47 1.88 -8.81
C SER A 104 1.25 2.17 -10.12
N THR A 105 0.58 2.75 -11.11
CA THR A 105 1.14 3.20 -12.42
C THR A 105 1.69 4.61 -12.36
N VAL A 106 1.38 5.31 -11.28
CA VAL A 106 1.86 6.65 -10.97
C VAL A 106 3.38 6.64 -10.79
N THR A 107 4.10 6.87 -11.89
CA THR A 107 5.51 7.29 -11.87
C THR A 107 5.58 8.80 -11.64
N THR A 108 4.84 9.32 -10.66
CA THR A 108 5.11 10.68 -10.20
C THR A 108 6.46 10.61 -9.50
N ALA A 109 7.40 11.46 -9.89
CA ALA A 109 8.34 12.00 -8.92
C ALA A 109 7.48 12.70 -7.85
N ASN A 110 6.92 11.91 -6.94
CA ASN A 110 5.98 12.36 -5.93
C ASN A 110 6.76 13.34 -5.06
N THR A 111 6.56 14.63 -5.29
CA THR A 111 6.96 15.68 -4.34
C THR A 111 6.19 15.56 -3.02
N SER A 112 5.30 14.56 -2.89
CA SER A 112 4.57 14.16 -1.69
C SER A 112 5.12 12.92 -0.96
N ARG A 113 6.05 12.17 -1.57
CA ARG A 113 6.63 10.97 -0.92
C ARG A 113 7.70 11.41 0.07
N PRO A 114 7.65 10.92 1.32
CA PRO A 114 8.68 11.24 2.29
C PRO A 114 10.03 10.70 1.82
N SER A 115 11.09 11.45 2.12
CA SER A 115 12.46 10.96 2.00
C SER A 115 12.69 9.79 2.95
N SER A 116 13.72 8.99 2.68
CA SER A 116 14.09 7.87 3.56
C SER A 116 14.35 8.35 5.01
N LYS A 117 14.91 9.55 5.18
CA LYS A 117 15.13 10.16 6.49
C LYS A 117 13.81 10.51 7.20
N GLU A 118 12.82 11.01 6.47
CA GLU A 118 11.49 11.29 7.04
C GLU A 118 10.75 10.01 7.43
N ILE A 119 10.88 8.93 6.64
CA ILE A 119 10.33 7.62 6.99
C ILE A 119 11.00 7.07 8.25
N VAL A 120 12.34 7.13 8.35
CA VAL A 120 13.05 6.70 9.57
C VAL A 120 12.61 7.53 10.78
N ALA A 121 12.48 8.85 10.62
CA ALA A 121 11.99 9.71 11.71
C ALA A 121 10.58 9.34 12.16
N TYR A 122 9.71 8.94 11.22
CA TYR A 122 8.35 8.48 11.53
C TYR A 122 8.35 7.15 12.27
N LEU A 123 9.06 6.15 11.74
CA LEU A 123 9.08 4.79 12.28
C LEU A 123 9.74 4.71 13.66
N TYR A 124 10.72 5.59 13.95
CA TYR A 124 11.43 5.65 15.23
C TYR A 124 11.03 6.85 16.09
N ARG A 125 9.87 7.47 15.83
CA ARG A 125 9.43 8.71 16.48
C ARG A 125 9.37 8.68 18.01
N GLY A 126 9.11 7.53 18.64
CA GLY A 126 9.15 7.38 20.09
C GLY A 126 10.57 7.20 20.62
N ASP A 127 11.37 6.32 19.99
CA ASP A 127 12.79 6.14 20.32
C ASP A 127 13.59 7.46 20.21
N LEU A 128 13.26 8.30 19.24
CA LEU A 128 13.90 9.62 19.05
C LEU A 128 13.62 10.61 20.19
N GLN A 129 12.68 10.32 21.11
CA GLN A 129 12.43 11.11 22.31
C GLN A 129 13.33 10.69 23.48
N ASP A 130 13.99 9.53 23.40
CA ASP A 130 14.90 9.03 24.42
C ASP A 130 16.35 9.27 24.01
N SER A 131 17.01 10.20 24.71
CA SER A 131 18.42 10.54 24.47
C SER A 131 19.42 9.40 24.70
N SER A 132 18.99 8.27 25.28
CA SER A 132 19.80 7.07 25.42
C SER A 132 19.76 6.14 24.19
N LYS A 133 18.83 6.38 23.26
CA LYS A 133 18.70 5.66 21.99
C LYS A 133 19.50 6.33 20.88
N MET A 134 19.60 5.64 19.73
CA MET A 134 20.27 6.17 18.55
C MET A 134 19.58 7.45 18.06
N SER A 135 20.38 8.45 17.69
CA SER A 135 19.91 9.64 17.00
C SER A 135 19.41 9.30 15.58
N LEU A 136 18.62 10.21 15.01
CA LEU A 136 18.10 10.06 13.64
C LEU A 136 19.21 9.85 12.61
N ASP A 137 20.34 10.56 12.73
CA ASP A 137 21.45 10.42 11.80
C ASP A 137 22.16 9.08 11.96
N GLU A 138 22.31 8.56 13.18
CA GLU A 138 22.83 7.21 13.43
C GLU A 138 21.92 6.13 12.85
N LEU A 139 20.60 6.26 13.03
CA LEU A 139 19.62 5.35 12.42
C LEU A 139 19.71 5.39 10.89
N CYS A 140 19.78 6.57 10.29
CA CYS A 140 19.91 6.71 8.83
C CYS A 140 21.21 6.04 8.32
N ASN A 141 22.32 6.18 9.05
CA ASN A 141 23.59 5.55 8.68
C ASN A 141 23.53 4.02 8.69
N VAL A 142 22.64 3.43 9.49
CA VAL A 142 22.47 1.97 9.58
C VAL A 142 21.44 1.46 8.58
N LEU A 143 20.32 2.17 8.41
CA LEU A 143 19.15 1.66 7.69
C LEU A 143 19.13 2.03 6.20
N VAL A 144 19.75 3.14 5.81
CA VAL A 144 19.65 3.66 4.43
C VAL A 144 20.72 3.04 3.53
N ASP A 145 20.29 2.26 2.54
CA ASP A 145 21.18 1.80 1.47
C ASP A 145 21.34 2.90 0.39
N SER A 146 22.37 3.72 0.56
CA SER A 146 22.71 4.80 -0.38
C SER A 146 23.07 4.33 -1.80
N SER A 147 23.30 3.04 -2.02
CA SER A 147 23.53 2.48 -3.36
C SER A 147 22.24 2.30 -4.17
N LYS A 148 21.08 2.40 -3.52
CA LYS A 148 19.75 2.26 -4.12
C LYS A 148 19.00 3.60 -4.13
N PRO A 149 18.13 3.83 -5.12
CA PRO A 149 17.25 5.00 -5.11
C PRO A 149 16.32 4.95 -3.89
N GLU A 150 15.98 6.10 -3.29
CA GLU A 150 15.09 6.16 -2.13
C GLU A 150 13.74 5.47 -2.37
N TRP A 151 13.26 5.49 -3.62
CA TRP A 151 12.02 4.88 -4.05
C TRP A 151 12.18 4.12 -5.35
N ASN A 152 11.65 2.89 -5.40
CA ASN A 152 11.57 2.07 -6.60
C ASN A 152 10.32 1.17 -6.54
N ASN A 153 9.27 1.53 -7.28
CA ASN A 153 8.04 0.73 -7.42
C ASN A 153 7.47 0.22 -6.09
N GLY A 154 7.27 1.11 -5.11
CA GLY A 154 6.72 0.74 -3.81
C GLY A 154 7.73 0.12 -2.84
N VAL A 155 9.01 0.04 -3.21
CA VAL A 155 10.11 -0.38 -2.33
C VAL A 155 10.99 0.83 -2.03
N THR A 156 11.36 1.02 -0.77
CA THR A 156 12.30 2.06 -0.36
C THR A 156 13.75 1.53 -0.33
N ASN A 157 14.74 2.41 -0.18
CA ASN A 157 16.11 1.99 0.12
C ASN A 157 16.38 1.72 1.61
N LEU A 158 15.34 1.59 2.44
CA LEU A 158 15.48 1.26 3.86
C LEU A 158 15.60 -0.25 4.04
N LYS A 159 16.81 -0.72 4.37
CA LYS A 159 17.06 -2.13 4.67
C LYS A 159 16.80 -2.39 6.14
N MET A 160 15.61 -2.90 6.42
CA MET A 160 15.12 -3.01 7.80
C MET A 160 15.20 -4.42 8.37
N ILE A 161 15.60 -5.42 7.59
CA ILE A 161 15.59 -6.83 8.02
C ILE A 161 16.37 -7.11 9.31
N ASP A 162 17.47 -6.38 9.54
CA ASP A 162 18.28 -6.52 10.77
C ASP A 162 17.73 -5.70 11.93
N ALA A 163 16.84 -4.73 11.65
CA ALA A 163 16.17 -3.91 12.64
C ALA A 163 14.87 -4.55 13.14
N VAL A 164 14.30 -5.48 12.37
CA VAL A 164 13.09 -6.19 12.71
C VAL A 164 13.38 -7.61 13.20
N GLY A 165 12.54 -8.12 14.10
CA GLY A 165 12.69 -9.45 14.67
C GLY A 165 12.25 -10.59 13.75
N SER A 166 11.65 -11.63 14.34
CA SER A 166 11.22 -12.82 13.58
C SER A 166 10.08 -12.49 12.60
N ARG A 167 10.23 -12.96 11.35
CA ARG A 167 9.25 -12.83 10.27
C ARG A 167 7.94 -13.54 10.59
N TRP A 168 6.79 -12.87 10.33
CA TRP A 168 5.47 -13.42 10.63
C TRP A 168 4.86 -14.29 9.50
N THR A 169 5.05 -13.94 8.22
CA THR A 169 4.55 -14.71 7.05
C THR A 169 5.71 -15.23 6.20
N ARG A 170 5.59 -16.40 5.55
CA ARG A 170 6.67 -17.04 4.76
C ARG A 170 6.55 -16.87 3.24
N THR A 171 5.50 -16.23 2.72
CA THR A 171 5.28 -16.04 1.27
C THR A 171 5.89 -14.71 0.81
N HIS A 172 6.80 -14.71 -0.18
CA HIS A 172 7.41 -13.54 -0.87
C HIS A 172 7.34 -12.19 -0.13
N GLY A 173 8.40 -11.81 0.58
CA GLY A 173 8.38 -10.67 1.51
C GLY A 173 7.67 -10.98 2.83
N GLY A 174 7.99 -10.25 3.89
CA GLY A 174 7.52 -10.56 5.23
C GLY A 174 6.83 -9.39 5.89
N TRP A 175 5.77 -9.65 6.65
CA TRP A 175 5.33 -8.73 7.70
C TRP A 175 6.18 -8.89 8.95
N TYR A 176 6.45 -7.77 9.59
CA TYR A 176 7.23 -7.66 10.82
C TYR A 176 6.61 -6.62 11.74
N PHE A 177 6.89 -6.78 13.04
CA PHE A 177 6.57 -5.76 14.04
C PHE A 177 7.75 -4.83 14.22
N LEU A 178 7.47 -3.54 14.16
CA LEU A 178 8.40 -2.51 14.54
C LEU A 178 7.82 -1.75 15.73
N ALA A 179 8.53 -1.78 16.85
CA ALA A 179 8.21 -0.94 17.99
C ALA A 179 8.61 0.50 17.67
N TYR A 180 7.66 1.43 17.77
CA TYR A 180 7.98 2.87 17.66
C TYR A 180 8.12 3.53 19.03
N ASP A 181 7.57 2.92 20.09
CA ASP A 181 7.85 3.24 21.50
C ASP A 181 7.93 1.96 22.35
N ASN A 182 7.95 2.08 23.69
CA ASN A 182 8.13 0.94 24.60
C ASN A 182 6.89 0.02 24.73
N VAL A 183 5.74 0.41 24.17
CA VAL A 183 4.43 -0.20 24.41
C VAL A 183 3.77 -0.57 23.08
N ASP A 184 3.93 0.27 22.07
CA ASP A 184 3.21 0.19 20.81
C ASP A 184 4.10 -0.29 19.64
N VAL A 185 3.50 -1.10 18.77
CA VAL A 185 4.15 -1.63 17.56
C VAL A 185 3.30 -1.43 16.32
N GLU A 186 3.95 -1.26 15.19
CA GLU A 186 3.32 -1.18 13.88
C GLU A 186 3.68 -2.41 13.05
N ALA A 187 2.76 -2.81 12.17
CA ALA A 187 3.05 -3.81 11.16
C ALA A 187 3.67 -3.12 9.94
N ILE A 188 4.88 -3.55 9.58
CA ILE A 188 5.56 -3.13 8.35
C ILE A 188 5.82 -4.34 7.46
N ALA A 189 5.83 -4.12 6.14
CA ALA A 189 6.12 -5.16 5.17
C ALA A 189 7.47 -4.93 4.51
N LEU A 190 8.29 -5.98 4.42
CA LEU A 190 9.56 -5.97 3.69
C LEU A 190 9.48 -6.88 2.47
N ASN A 191 10.18 -6.52 1.39
CA ASN A 191 10.36 -7.42 0.25
C ASN A 191 11.30 -8.61 0.58
N ASP A 192 11.51 -9.52 -0.37
CA ASP A 192 12.38 -10.70 -0.19
C ASP A 192 13.86 -10.37 0.10
N GLU A 193 14.30 -9.16 -0.25
CA GLU A 193 15.67 -8.68 0.02
C GLU A 193 15.78 -7.96 1.37
N GLY A 194 14.67 -7.79 2.11
CA GLY A 194 14.65 -7.13 3.42
C GLY A 194 14.48 -5.61 3.37
N TYR A 195 14.04 -5.04 2.24
CA TYR A 195 13.76 -3.62 2.11
C TYR A 195 12.30 -3.28 2.37
N LEU A 196 12.05 -2.16 3.03
CA LEU A 196 10.72 -1.69 3.39
C LEU A 196 9.87 -1.40 2.16
N LEU A 197 8.68 -2.00 2.12
CA LEU A 197 7.60 -1.64 1.22
C LEU A 197 6.88 -0.41 1.76
N ALA A 198 6.57 0.55 0.90
CA ALA A 198 5.81 1.75 1.27
C ALA A 198 5.02 2.28 0.06
N ASP A 199 3.90 2.93 0.33
CA ASP A 199 2.99 3.50 -0.67
C ASP A 199 2.62 2.47 -1.76
N THR A 200 2.30 1.25 -1.34
CA THR A 200 2.09 0.11 -2.25
C THR A 200 1.20 -0.95 -1.64
N THR A 201 0.61 -1.77 -2.50
CA THR A 201 -0.02 -3.03 -2.12
C THR A 201 1.06 -4.11 -1.98
N THR A 202 1.00 -4.85 -0.88
CA THR A 202 1.83 -6.01 -0.57
C THR A 202 1.39 -7.25 -1.37
N PRO A 203 2.25 -8.27 -1.55
CA PRO A 203 1.90 -9.45 -2.34
C PRO A 203 0.68 -10.25 -1.82
N ASP A 204 0.36 -10.13 -0.54
CA ASP A 204 -0.84 -10.74 0.07
C ASP A 204 -2.08 -9.83 0.03
N GLY A 205 -2.00 -8.69 -0.66
CA GLY A 205 -3.15 -7.84 -1.02
C GLY A 205 -3.46 -6.70 -0.05
N TYR A 206 -2.60 -6.43 0.94
CA TYR A 206 -2.79 -5.32 1.88
C TYR A 206 -2.02 -4.08 1.48
N TYR A 207 -2.59 -2.90 1.71
CA TYR A 207 -1.90 -1.64 1.45
C TYR A 207 -1.00 -1.25 2.64
N VAL A 208 0.23 -0.85 2.33
CA VAL A 208 1.10 -0.11 3.26
C VAL A 208 1.20 1.34 2.80
N ASN A 209 1.06 2.25 3.73
CA ASN A 209 1.04 3.68 3.45
C ASN A 209 2.42 4.23 3.09
N LYS A 210 2.51 5.55 2.89
CA LYS A 210 3.76 6.23 2.51
C LYS A 210 4.92 6.11 3.52
N HIS A 211 4.66 5.72 4.76
CA HIS A 211 5.67 5.42 5.78
C HIS A 211 6.01 3.93 5.88
N GLY A 212 5.32 3.07 5.12
CA GLY A 212 5.51 1.62 5.13
C GLY A 212 4.71 0.88 6.21
N VAL A 213 3.75 1.56 6.84
CA VAL A 213 2.88 1.00 7.88
C VAL A 213 1.60 0.47 7.25
N LEU A 214 1.11 -0.68 7.74
CA LEU A 214 -0.18 -1.25 7.34
C LEU A 214 -1.32 -0.23 7.52
N GLU A 215 -2.11 -0.04 6.46
CA GLU A 215 -3.27 0.85 6.47
C GLU A 215 -4.53 0.10 6.02
N ILE A 216 -5.60 0.27 6.79
CA ILE A 216 -6.88 -0.41 6.59
C ILE A 216 -8.01 0.59 6.76
N GLY A 217 -8.86 0.73 5.73
CA GLY A 217 -9.94 1.71 5.74
C GLY A 217 -9.48 3.16 5.78
N GLY A 218 -8.29 3.46 5.23
CA GLY A 218 -7.70 4.80 5.21
C GLY A 218 -7.05 5.21 6.52
N ARG A 219 -6.75 4.24 7.41
CA ARG A 219 -6.17 4.50 8.73
C ARG A 219 -5.05 3.53 9.06
N GLU A 220 -3.98 4.05 9.66
CA GLU A 220 -2.86 3.25 10.13
C GLU A 220 -3.28 2.27 11.22
N VAL A 221 -2.59 1.13 11.26
CA VAL A 221 -2.92 0.02 12.14
C VAL A 221 -1.73 -0.23 13.08
N ALA A 222 -1.82 0.28 14.31
CA ALA A 222 -0.80 0.12 15.36
C ALA A 222 -1.30 -0.72 16.53
N HIS A 223 -0.57 -1.74 16.97
CA HIS A 223 -0.86 -2.54 18.16
C HIS A 223 -0.30 -1.89 19.44
N SER A 224 -0.95 -2.12 20.57
CA SER A 224 -0.46 -1.81 21.92
C SER A 224 -0.41 -3.07 22.80
N GLU A 225 0.17 -2.96 23.99
CA GLU A 225 0.25 -4.04 24.99
C GLU A 225 -1.11 -4.66 25.36
N GLU A 226 -2.22 -3.92 25.18
CA GLU A 226 -3.58 -4.33 25.56
C GLU A 226 -4.46 -4.71 24.36
N CYS A 227 -3.88 -5.12 23.23
CA CYS A 227 -4.69 -5.54 22.08
C CYS A 227 -5.54 -6.78 22.34
N LEU A 228 -6.69 -6.81 21.67
CA LEU A 228 -7.61 -7.93 21.66
C LEU A 228 -7.06 -9.15 20.92
N TYR A 229 -7.36 -10.33 21.44
CA TYR A 229 -7.32 -11.55 20.63
C TYR A 229 -8.45 -12.51 21.02
N VAL A 230 -8.98 -13.22 20.02
CA VAL A 230 -9.89 -14.35 20.25
C VAL A 230 -9.06 -15.60 20.51
N ALA A 231 -9.45 -16.40 21.52
CA ALA A 231 -8.74 -17.63 21.83
C ALA A 231 -8.60 -18.52 20.59
N THR A 232 -7.40 -19.06 20.35
CA THR A 232 -7.08 -19.84 19.13
C THR A 232 -7.92 -21.11 18.97
N SER A 233 -8.58 -21.56 20.02
CA SER A 233 -9.54 -22.67 20.04
C SER A 233 -10.93 -22.29 19.50
N ILE A 234 -11.22 -21.01 19.29
CA ILE A 234 -12.51 -20.50 18.85
C ILE A 234 -12.43 -20.20 17.36
N ASN A 235 -13.30 -20.85 16.59
CA ASN A 235 -13.40 -20.61 15.16
C ASN A 235 -14.33 -19.42 14.90
N VAL A 236 -13.74 -18.27 14.58
CA VAL A 236 -14.48 -17.09 14.13
C VAL A 236 -14.58 -17.12 12.60
N PRO A 237 -15.80 -17.19 12.02
CA PRO A 237 -15.99 -17.27 10.57
C PRO A 237 -15.46 -16.05 9.83
N ASP A 238 -15.61 -14.86 10.42
CA ASP A 238 -15.08 -13.60 9.91
C ASP A 238 -14.38 -12.83 11.04
N LYS A 239 -13.05 -12.76 10.98
CA LYS A 239 -12.22 -12.08 11.99
C LYS A 239 -12.30 -10.54 11.89
N ASN A 240 -12.89 -10.01 10.82
CA ASN A 240 -13.04 -8.57 10.60
C ASN A 240 -14.35 -8.03 11.12
N HIS A 241 -15.32 -8.91 11.33
CA HIS A 241 -16.66 -8.59 11.83
C HIS A 241 -17.02 -9.50 12.99
N VAL A 242 -16.16 -9.50 14.02
CA VAL A 242 -16.42 -10.20 15.28
C VAL A 242 -17.48 -9.44 16.06
N ASP A 243 -18.65 -10.05 16.25
CA ASP A 243 -19.59 -9.61 17.29
C ASP A 243 -19.17 -10.24 18.63
N PRO A 244 -18.55 -9.48 19.55
CA PRO A 244 -18.07 -10.03 20.80
C PRO A 244 -19.21 -10.59 21.67
N ASN A 245 -20.46 -10.17 21.46
CA ASN A 245 -21.61 -10.69 22.22
C ASN A 245 -21.98 -12.14 21.86
N GLN A 246 -21.45 -12.68 20.76
CA GLN A 246 -21.65 -14.07 20.37
C GLN A 246 -20.72 -15.05 21.11
N TYR A 247 -19.73 -14.53 21.83
CA TYR A 247 -18.72 -15.32 22.50
C TYR A 247 -18.83 -15.13 24.02
N ARG A 248 -18.40 -16.15 24.77
CA ARG A 248 -18.33 -15.99 26.22
C ARG A 248 -17.15 -15.09 26.55
N TYR A 249 -17.27 -14.40 27.67
CA TYR A 249 -16.21 -13.56 28.22
C TYR A 249 -14.83 -14.27 28.29
N GLN A 250 -14.81 -15.58 28.55
CA GLN A 250 -13.59 -16.42 28.62
C GLN A 250 -12.99 -16.82 27.27
N ASP A 251 -13.72 -16.58 26.19
CA ASP A 251 -13.29 -16.89 24.84
C ASP A 251 -12.58 -15.67 24.20
N ILE A 252 -12.63 -14.50 24.86
CA ILE A 252 -11.99 -13.24 24.48
C ILE A 252 -10.86 -12.91 25.46
N GLY A 253 -9.63 -12.78 24.95
CA GLY A 253 -8.45 -12.40 25.72
C GLY A 253 -7.99 -10.98 25.38
N ILE A 254 -7.38 -10.33 26.37
CA ILE A 254 -6.71 -9.03 26.24
C ILE A 254 -5.25 -9.24 26.63
N GLY A 255 -4.33 -8.72 25.81
CA GLY A 255 -2.91 -8.68 26.13
C GLY A 255 -2.01 -8.83 24.90
N HIS A 256 -0.72 -8.97 25.13
CA HIS A 256 0.28 -9.02 24.07
C HIS A 256 0.01 -10.14 23.05
N SER A 257 -0.43 -9.75 21.86
CA SER A 257 -0.65 -10.63 20.72
C SER A 257 0.01 -10.06 19.48
N TRP A 258 1.04 -10.79 19.00
CA TRP A 258 1.93 -10.37 17.92
C TRP A 258 1.65 -11.17 16.64
N GLY A 259 0.40 -11.25 16.19
CA GLY A 259 0.07 -11.92 14.92
C GLY A 259 -1.03 -11.18 14.19
N MET A 260 -1.01 -11.15 12.84
CA MET A 260 -2.01 -10.34 12.11
C MET A 260 -3.44 -10.79 12.33
N THR A 261 -3.71 -12.00 12.83
CA THR A 261 -5.08 -12.34 13.26
C THR A 261 -5.64 -11.43 14.34
N SER A 262 -4.78 -10.65 14.98
CA SER A 262 -5.09 -9.64 16.00
C SER A 262 -5.18 -8.23 15.42
N TYR A 263 -4.65 -8.03 14.20
CA TYR A 263 -4.82 -6.80 13.43
C TYR A 263 -6.23 -6.82 12.81
N SER A 264 -6.92 -5.68 12.84
CA SER A 264 -8.16 -5.52 12.06
C SER A 264 -7.85 -5.82 10.60
N PHE A 265 -8.65 -6.61 9.86
CA PHE A 265 -8.54 -6.68 8.40
C PHE A 265 -9.71 -5.97 7.69
N GLY A 266 -10.40 -5.04 8.38
CA GLY A 266 -11.52 -4.26 7.83
C GLY A 266 -11.81 -2.96 8.60
N ASN A 267 -12.96 -2.35 8.31
CA ASN A 267 -13.45 -1.17 9.03
C ASN A 267 -13.97 -1.60 10.41
N LEU A 268 -13.11 -1.61 11.43
CA LEU A 268 -13.57 -1.97 12.76
C LEU A 268 -14.44 -0.86 13.34
N VAL A 269 -15.65 -1.23 13.73
CA VAL A 269 -16.57 -0.38 14.48
C VAL A 269 -16.14 -0.44 15.94
N TYR A 270 -16.04 0.72 16.60
CA TYR A 270 -15.80 0.85 18.03
C TYR A 270 -16.66 -0.14 18.82
N ASN A 271 -16.02 -1.12 19.46
CA ASN A 271 -16.70 -2.09 20.30
C ASN A 271 -16.10 -2.02 21.70
N HIS A 272 -16.97 -1.76 22.68
CA HIS A 272 -16.65 -2.00 24.09
C HIS A 272 -16.82 -3.50 24.32
N PHE A 273 -15.82 -4.15 24.89
CA PHE A 273 -15.88 -5.57 25.15
C PHE A 273 -15.25 -5.89 26.50
N HIS A 274 -15.57 -7.08 26.98
CA HIS A 274 -15.09 -7.60 28.23
C HIS A 274 -14.23 -8.83 27.84
N GLY A 275 -12.96 -8.90 28.28
CA GLY A 275 -12.11 -10.08 28.14
C GLY A 275 -11.07 -10.23 29.26
N TYR A 276 -10.44 -11.39 29.37
CA TYR A 276 -9.48 -11.66 30.45
C TYR A 276 -8.05 -11.20 30.11
N ASP A 277 -7.36 -10.65 31.10
CA ASP A 277 -5.91 -10.41 31.04
C ASP A 277 -5.14 -11.73 30.94
N LYS A 278 -4.37 -11.90 29.88
CA LYS A 278 -3.53 -13.09 29.66
C LYS A 278 -2.39 -13.20 30.66
N GLU A 279 -1.81 -12.08 31.08
CA GLU A 279 -0.66 -12.05 31.98
C GLU A 279 -1.06 -12.32 33.44
N LYS A 280 -2.28 -11.93 33.82
CA LYS A 280 -2.84 -12.23 35.15
C LYS A 280 -3.48 -13.62 35.27
N GLY A 281 -3.61 -14.37 34.17
CA GLY A 281 -3.67 -15.82 34.19
C GLY A 281 -4.96 -16.51 34.67
N GLY A 282 -6.17 -15.98 34.45
CA GLY A 282 -7.38 -16.82 34.62
C GLY A 282 -8.71 -16.10 34.89
N LEU A 283 -9.69 -16.86 35.40
CA LEU A 283 -11.09 -16.45 35.63
C LEU A 283 -11.29 -15.24 36.57
N ASP A 284 -10.24 -14.78 37.24
CA ASP A 284 -10.28 -13.62 38.14
C ASP A 284 -9.64 -12.36 37.53
N SER A 285 -9.13 -12.42 36.29
CA SER A 285 -8.45 -11.30 35.64
C SER A 285 -9.38 -10.44 34.78
N ARG A 286 -10.54 -10.07 35.35
CA ARG A 286 -11.59 -9.42 34.56
C ARG A 286 -11.13 -8.04 34.06
N ILE A 287 -11.11 -7.80 32.75
CA ILE A 287 -10.87 -6.48 32.17
C ILE A 287 -12.06 -6.07 31.31
N ASP A 288 -12.52 -4.85 31.57
CA ASP A 288 -13.54 -4.20 30.76
C ASP A 288 -12.83 -3.12 29.93
N SER A 289 -12.84 -3.27 28.60
CA SER A 289 -12.26 -2.30 27.67
C SER A 289 -13.34 -1.28 27.28
N TRP A 290 -13.18 -0.05 27.79
CA TRP A 290 -14.18 1.02 27.67
C TRP A 290 -13.78 2.15 26.71
N ASN A 291 -12.75 1.98 25.88
CA ASN A 291 -12.28 3.01 24.96
C ASN A 291 -11.66 2.40 23.69
N ASP A 292 -11.63 3.23 22.65
CA ASP A 292 -10.97 3.25 21.33
C ASP A 292 -9.56 2.62 21.17
N PHE A 293 -9.06 1.87 22.17
CA PHE A 293 -7.68 1.37 22.25
C PHE A 293 -7.57 -0.16 22.27
N GLY A 294 -8.67 -0.90 22.08
CA GLY A 294 -8.65 -2.37 21.99
C GLY A 294 -8.56 -2.94 20.57
N VAL A 295 -8.53 -2.07 19.56
CA VAL A 295 -8.25 -2.37 18.17
C VAL A 295 -7.13 -1.45 17.79
N CYS A 296 -6.22 -1.91 16.97
CA CYS A 296 -5.06 -1.17 16.54
C CYS A 296 -5.36 0.32 16.33
N VAL A 297 -4.63 1.19 17.02
CA VAL A 297 -5.02 2.58 17.25
C VAL A 297 -5.27 3.32 15.94
N LEU A 298 -6.42 3.98 15.83
CA LEU A 298 -6.72 4.93 14.75
C LEU A 298 -6.12 6.27 15.16
N PHE A 299 -4.95 6.63 14.63
CA PHE A 299 -4.41 7.99 14.82
C PHE A 299 -5.28 9.03 14.07
N LYS A 300 -5.44 10.21 14.67
CA LYS A 300 -6.13 11.38 14.09
C LYS A 300 -5.21 12.20 13.20
#